data_AF-A0A8S9RQ92-F1
#
_entry.id   AF-A0A8S9RQ92-F1
#
_cell.length_a   1.000
_cell.length_b   1.000
_cell.length_c   1.000
_cell.angle_alpha   90.00
_cell.angle_beta   90.00
_cell.angle_gamma   90.00
#
_symmetry.space_group_name_H-M   'P 1'
#
loop_
_entity.id
_entity.type
_entity.pdbx_description
1 polymer ?
#
loop_
_entity_poly.entity_id
_entity_poly.type
_entity_poly.pdbx_seq_one_letter_code
_entity_poly.pdbx_strand_id
1 'polypeptide(L)'
;MSGPALYGIYVSGFRTWNALSDWQSFSSSSSSLKLLKRLVCQAAAYCVWSERNKLLHYNISTPPGTISKLLDRFIRDDVLSKRNKQSSGLMQHWLVND
;
A
#
# COMPACT_ATOMS: atom_id res chain seq x y z
N MET A 1 11.29 19.44 13.12
CA MET A 1 10.51 19.08 14.31
C MET A 1 9.74 17.81 13.98
N SER A 2 10.30 16.64 14.28
CA SER A 2 9.67 15.34 14.03
C SER A 2 8.75 15.01 15.21
N GLY A 3 7.43 15.00 14.97
CA GLY A 3 6.42 14.77 16.00
C GLY A 3 6.31 13.29 16.43
N PRO A 4 5.70 13.03 17.61
CA PRO A 4 5.57 11.71 18.24
C PRO A 4 4.78 10.67 17.41
N ALA A 5 4.03 11.10 16.40
CA ALA A 5 3.27 10.22 15.51
C ALA A 5 4.15 9.25 14.70
N LEU A 6 5.37 9.67 14.34
CA LEU A 6 6.27 8.83 13.55
C LEU A 6 6.74 7.60 14.35
N TYR A 7 7.08 7.77 15.63
CA TYR A 7 7.54 6.65 16.48
C TYR A 7 6.45 5.57 16.63
N GLY A 8 5.17 5.96 16.67
CA GLY A 8 4.05 5.02 16.69
C GLY A 8 3.88 4.22 15.39
N ILE A 9 4.05 4.85 14.23
CA ILE A 9 3.92 4.21 12.91
C ILE A 9 5.02 3.15 12.71
N TYR A 10 6.26 3.43 13.12
CA TYR A 10 7.39 2.50 12.97
C TYR A 10 7.31 1.27 13.91
N VAL A 11 6.61 1.36 15.05
CA VAL A 11 6.54 0.27 16.04
C VAL A 11 5.25 -0.56 15.94
N SER A 12 4.12 0.00 15.48
CA SER A 12 2.84 -0.74 15.43
C SER A 12 2.33 -1.13 14.05
N GLY A 13 2.91 -0.62 12.96
CA GLY A 13 2.43 -0.82 11.59
C GLY A 13 1.06 -0.18 11.32
N PHE A 14 0.56 -0.32 10.08
CA PHE A 14 -0.74 0.21 9.65
C PHE A 14 -1.91 -0.66 10.13
N ARG A 15 -2.35 -0.47 11.38
CA ARG A 15 -3.49 -1.22 11.96
C ARG A 15 -4.83 -0.51 11.84
N THR A 16 -4.84 0.75 11.42
CA THR A 16 -6.06 1.57 11.29
C THR A 16 -6.06 2.33 9.98
N TRP A 17 -7.26 2.67 9.49
CA TRP A 17 -7.42 3.52 8.31
C TRP A 17 -6.83 4.91 8.53
N ASN A 18 -6.95 5.47 9.73
CA ASN A 18 -6.36 6.77 10.07
C ASN A 18 -4.83 6.74 9.90
N ALA A 19 -4.15 5.72 10.43
CA ALA A 19 -2.70 5.61 10.26
C ALA A 19 -2.27 5.49 8.79
N LEU A 20 -3.07 4.78 7.96
CA LEU A 20 -2.84 4.67 6.52
C LEU A 20 -3.07 6.02 5.81
N SER A 21 -4.15 6.74 6.16
CA SER A 21 -4.50 8.04 5.58
C SER A 21 -3.53 9.15 5.99
N ASP A 22 -3.08 9.16 7.25
CA ASP A 22 -2.06 10.08 7.75
C ASP A 22 -0.73 9.85 7.03
N TRP A 23 -0.34 8.58 6.89
CA TRP A 23 0.83 8.22 6.11
C TRP A 23 0.68 8.65 4.66
N GLN A 24 -0.45 8.39 4.00
CA GLN A 24 -0.69 8.82 2.61
C GLN A 24 -0.55 10.34 2.46
N SER A 25 -1.09 11.11 3.41
CA SER A 25 -1.12 12.57 3.42
C SER A 25 0.23 13.21 3.75
N PHE A 26 1.14 12.45 4.37
CA PHE A 26 2.49 12.92 4.67
C PHE A 26 3.21 13.37 3.39
N SER A 27 3.80 14.57 3.44
CA SER A 27 4.42 15.20 2.29
C SER A 27 5.60 14.37 1.79
N SER A 28 5.48 13.85 0.56
CA SER A 28 6.58 13.21 -0.14
C SER A 28 7.25 14.21 -1.08
N SER A 29 8.59 14.22 -1.10
CA SER A 29 9.36 15.15 -1.96
C SER A 29 9.24 14.83 -3.46
N SER A 30 8.97 13.56 -3.82
CA SER A 30 8.84 13.12 -5.22
C SER A 30 7.39 12.82 -5.61
N SER A 31 7.01 13.20 -6.83
CA SER A 31 5.72 12.83 -7.45
C SER A 31 5.57 11.32 -7.63
N SER A 32 6.65 10.59 -7.93
CA SER A 32 6.66 9.13 -8.04
C SER A 32 6.30 8.45 -6.72
N LEU A 33 6.83 8.95 -5.61
CA LEU A 33 6.51 8.46 -4.26
C LEU A 33 5.07 8.78 -3.85
N LYS A 34 4.53 9.95 -4.23
CA LYS A 34 3.11 10.26 -4.00
C LYS A 34 2.20 9.29 -4.76
N LEU A 35 2.56 8.97 -6.00
CA LEU A 35 1.83 7.99 -6.81
C LEU A 35 1.92 6.60 -6.16
N LEU A 36 3.11 6.16 -5.76
CA LEU A 36 3.30 4.86 -5.11
C LEU A 36 2.43 4.70 -3.85
N LYS A 37 2.43 5.71 -2.97
CA LYS A 37 1.60 5.71 -1.75
C LYS A 37 0.11 5.58 -2.07
N ARG A 38 -0.36 6.25 -3.12
CA ARG A 38 -1.76 6.13 -3.58
C ARG A 38 -2.07 4.72 -4.07
N LEU A 39 -1.19 4.13 -4.88
CA LEU A 39 -1.36 2.75 -5.37
C LEU A 39 -1.39 1.74 -4.22
N VAL A 40 -0.47 1.87 -3.27
CA VAL A 40 -0.45 1.03 -2.06
C VAL A 40 -1.76 1.16 -1.28
N CYS A 41 -2.25 2.38 -1.05
CA CYS A 41 -3.51 2.59 -0.32
C CYS A 41 -4.71 1.99 -1.06
N GLN A 42 -4.78 2.16 -2.39
CA GLN A 42 -5.83 1.59 -3.23
C GLN A 42 -5.80 0.05 -3.21
N ALA A 43 -4.62 -0.55 -3.39
CA ALA A 43 -4.43 -1.99 -3.36
C ALA A 43 -4.78 -2.58 -1.99
N ALA A 44 -4.33 -1.94 -0.89
CA ALA A 44 -4.65 -2.36 0.47
C ALA A 44 -6.16 -2.29 0.76
N ALA A 45 -6.81 -1.18 0.38
CA ALA A 45 -8.26 -1.02 0.54
C ALA A 45 -9.04 -2.10 -0.22
N TYR A 46 -8.66 -2.37 -1.47
CA TYR A 46 -9.26 -3.43 -2.27
C TYR A 46 -9.06 -4.81 -1.65
N CYS A 47 -7.85 -5.14 -1.22
CA CYS A 47 -7.55 -6.43 -0.59
C CYS A 47 -8.42 -6.67 0.66
N VAL A 48 -8.49 -5.68 1.56
CA VAL A 48 -9.29 -5.79 2.79
C VAL A 48 -10.78 -5.92 2.49
N TRP A 49 -11.30 -5.13 1.55
CA TRP A 49 -12.69 -5.20 1.14
C TRP A 49 -13.03 -6.55 0.51
N SER A 50 -12.18 -7.04 -0.39
CA SER A 50 -12.37 -8.31 -1.10
C SER A 50 -12.39 -9.48 -0.13
N GLU A 51 -11.47 -9.51 0.84
CA GLU A 51 -11.40 -10.55 1.86
C GLU A 51 -12.58 -10.51 2.82
N ARG A 52 -13.00 -9.32 3.26
CA ARG A 52 -14.21 -9.15 4.06
C ARG A 52 -15.44 -9.70 3.31
N ASN A 53 -15.57 -9.41 2.02
CA ASN A 53 -16.69 -9.91 1.23
C ASN A 53 -16.63 -11.43 1.03
N LYS A 54 -15.44 -12.02 0.82
CA LYS A 54 -15.29 -13.47 0.75
C LYS A 54 -15.73 -14.15 2.04
N LEU A 55 -15.35 -13.60 3.18
CA LEU A 55 -15.77 -14.10 4.49
C LEU A 55 -17.29 -13.98 4.65
N LEU A 56 -17.88 -12.84 4.29
CA LEU A 56 -19.32 -12.62 4.44
C LEU A 56 -20.17 -13.53 3.55
N HIS A 57 -19.74 -13.78 2.31
CA HIS A 57 -20.55 -14.51 1.33
C HIS A 57 -20.23 -16.00 1.24
N TYR A 58 -18.98 -16.38 1.48
CA TYR A 58 -18.49 -17.74 1.29
C TYR A 58 -17.90 -18.37 2.56
N ASN A 59 -17.77 -17.60 3.65
CA ASN A 59 -17.11 -18.04 4.89
C ASN A 59 -15.68 -18.59 4.67
N ILE A 60 -15.00 -18.07 3.63
CA ILE A 60 -13.63 -18.44 3.28
C ILE A 60 -12.68 -17.36 3.79
N SER A 61 -11.69 -17.78 4.57
CA SER A 61 -10.59 -16.92 5.01
C SER A 61 -9.36 -17.16 4.14
N THR A 62 -8.87 -16.12 3.47
CA THR A 62 -7.61 -16.21 2.73
C THR A 62 -6.44 -15.98 3.69
N PRO A 63 -5.37 -16.80 3.61
CA PRO A 63 -4.18 -16.59 4.43
C PRO A 63 -3.56 -15.19 4.20
N PRO A 64 -3.08 -14.50 5.26
CA PRO A 64 -2.46 -13.18 5.15
C PRO A 64 -1.31 -13.13 4.14
N GLY A 65 -0.50 -14.20 4.04
CA GLY A 65 0.60 -14.28 3.07
C GLY A 65 0.13 -14.24 1.61
N THR A 66 -1.04 -14.82 1.31
CA THR A 66 -1.63 -14.77 -0.04
C THR A 66 -2.14 -13.37 -0.36
N ILE A 67 -2.74 -12.69 0.62
CA ILE A 67 -3.20 -11.30 0.47
C ILE A 67 -2.01 -10.37 0.25
N SER A 68 -0.91 -10.56 0.97
CA SER A 68 0.33 -9.79 0.78
C SER A 68 0.91 -9.96 -0.62
N LYS A 69 0.94 -11.19 -1.14
CA LYS A 69 1.39 -11.46 -2.53
C LYS A 69 0.46 -10.82 -3.57
N LEU A 70 -0.83 -10.80 -3.32
CA LEU A 70 -1.81 -10.16 -4.20
C LEU A 70 -1.59 -8.64 -4.25
N LEU A 71 -1.35 -8.02 -3.09
CA LEU A 71 -1.03 -6.59 -2.99
C LEU A 71 0.26 -6.25 -3.74
N ASP A 72 1.33 -7.02 -3.52
CA ASP A 72 2.61 -6.83 -4.23
C ASP A 72 2.41 -6.93 -5.74
N ARG A 73 1.67 -7.96 -6.19
CA ARG A 73 1.34 -8.13 -7.61
C ARG A 73 0.57 -6.93 -8.17
N PHE A 74 -0.44 -6.40 -7.48
CA PHE A 74 -1.19 -5.24 -7.98
C PHE A 74 -0.30 -4.02 -8.18
N ILE A 75 0.63 -3.78 -7.26
CA ILE A 75 1.55 -2.66 -7.37
C ILE A 75 2.49 -2.86 -8.55
N ARG A 76 3.05 -4.07 -8.71
CA ARG A 76 3.91 -4.41 -9.85
C ARG A 76 3.19 -4.28 -11.18
N ASP A 77 2.00 -4.87 -11.29
CA ASP A 77 1.18 -4.85 -12.51
C ASP A 77 0.80 -3.40 -12.89
N ASP A 78 0.38 -2.59 -11.92
CA ASP A 78 0.01 -1.18 -12.18
C ASP A 78 1.22 -0.32 -12.58
N VAL A 79 2.36 -0.48 -11.88
CA VAL A 79 3.62 0.22 -12.23
C VAL A 79 4.10 -0.15 -13.62
N LEU A 80 4.07 -1.44 -13.97
CA LEU A 80 4.49 -1.94 -15.28
C LEU A 80 3.52 -1.52 -16.40
N SER A 81 2.21 -1.43 -16.11
CA SER A 81 1.21 -0.99 -17.07
C SER A 81 1.39 0.48 -17.48
N LYS A 82 1.91 1.32 -16.57
CA LYS A 82 2.18 2.73 -16.84
C LYS A 82 3.56 2.84 -17.50
N ARG A 83 3.61 2.92 -18.82
CA ARG A 83 4.88 3.09 -19.57
C ARG A 83 5.20 4.57 -19.83
N ASN A 84 5.19 5.41 -18.79
CA ASN A 84 5.38 6.87 -18.90
C ASN A 84 6.52 7.39 -18.00
N LYS A 85 6.94 8.65 -18.17
CA LYS A 85 8.01 9.25 -17.36
C LYS A 85 7.71 9.23 -15.85
N GLN A 86 6.44 9.19 -15.45
CA GLN A 86 6.03 9.19 -14.05
C GLN A 86 6.21 7.83 -13.38
N SER A 87 6.23 6.72 -14.13
CA SER A 87 6.53 5.38 -13.61
C SER A 87 8.03 5.07 -13.53
N SER A 88 8.87 5.93 -14.10
CA SER A 88 10.33 5.82 -13.99
C SER A 88 10.74 5.88 -12.51
N GLY A 89 11.46 4.85 -12.06
CA GLY A 89 11.92 4.71 -10.67
C GLY A 89 10.86 4.23 -9.67
N LEU A 90 9.57 4.06 -10.04
CA LEU A 90 8.55 3.56 -9.11
C LEU A 90 8.81 2.11 -8.66
N MET A 91 9.17 1.24 -9.60
CA MET A 91 9.54 -0.14 -9.29
C MET A 91 10.78 -0.20 -8.40
N GLN A 92 11.76 0.71 -8.61
CA GLN A 92 12.93 0.81 -7.75
C GLN A 92 12.53 1.21 -6.32
N HIS A 93 11.67 2.22 -6.17
CA HIS A 93 11.16 2.61 -4.85
C HIS A 93 10.36 1.49 -4.16
N TRP A 94 9.64 0.65 -4.92
CA TRP A 94 8.91 -0.49 -4.39
C TRP A 94 9.86 -1.60 -3.89
N LEU A 95 10.84 -1.99 -4.71
CA LEU A 95 11.77 -3.08 -4.41
C LEU A 95 12.81 -2.74 -3.33
N VAL A 96 13.14 -1.46 -3.12
CA VAL A 96 14.11 -1.03 -2.10
C VAL A 96 13.63 -1.29 -0.66
N ASN A 97 12.36 -1.66 -0.46
CA ASN A 97 11.78 -1.95 0.85
C ASN A 97 11.38 -3.44 1.06
N ASP A 98 11.83 -4.35 0.18
CA ASP A 98 11.67 -5.81 0.31
C ASP A 98 12.92 -6.42 0.96
#